data_AF-A0A2T6FH20-F1
#
_entry.id   AF-A0A2T6FH20-F1
#
_cell.length_a   1.000
_cell.length_b   1.000
_cell.length_c   1.000
_cell.angle_alpha   90.00
_cell.angle_beta   90.00
_cell.angle_gamma   90.00
#
_symmetry.space_group_name_H-M   'P 1'
#
loop_
_entity.id
_entity.type
_entity.pdbx_description
1 polymer ?
#
loop_
_entity_poly.entity_id
_entity_poly.type
_entity_poly.pdbx_seq_one_letter_code
_entity_poly.pdbx_strand_id
1 'polypeptide(L)' 'MANDWQEDELLLTLHLYCRTPFGKLHKSNPDIIQLANIIHRSPSAVAIKTYSFNSILPLTHTNNAHLIFQRV' A
#
# COMPACT_ATOMS: atom_id res chain seq x y z
N MET A 1 18.92 3.17 -13.75
CA MET A 1 17.70 4.02 -13.79
C MET A 1 17.00 3.82 -12.47
N ALA A 2 17.34 4.65 -11.48
CA ALA A 2 16.88 4.48 -10.11
C ALA A 2 15.42 4.95 -10.05
N ASN A 3 14.54 3.98 -9.84
CA ASN A 3 13.11 4.18 -9.64
C ASN A 3 12.94 4.55 -8.15
N ASP A 4 13.51 5.69 -7.74
CA ASP A 4 13.66 6.08 -6.34
C ASP A 4 12.29 6.38 -5.74
N TRP A 5 11.72 5.36 -5.12
CA TRP A 5 10.67 5.52 -4.14
C TRP A 5 11.32 6.11 -2.90
N GLN A 6 10.86 7.29 -2.49
CA GLN A 6 11.30 7.88 -1.23
C GLN A 6 10.79 7.05 -0.05
N GLU A 7 11.51 7.12 1.08
CA GLU A 7 11.14 6.37 2.28
C GLU A 7 9.73 6.75 2.77
N ASP A 8 9.37 8.04 2.73
CA ASP A 8 8.02 8.53 3.00
C ASP A 8 6.96 7.96 2.04
N GLU A 9 7.26 7.91 0.74
CA GLU A 9 6.34 7.34 -0.26
C GLU A 9 6.07 5.86 0.03
N LEU A 10 7.11 5.11 0.41
CA LEU A 10 7.01 3.71 0.80
C LEU A 10 6.20 3.54 2.08
N LEU A 11 6.47 4.35 3.09
CA LEU A 11 5.78 4.29 4.38
C LEU A 11 4.28 4.59 4.23
N LEU A 12 3.92 5.64 3.48
CA LEU A 12 2.50 5.93 3.20
C LEU A 12 1.83 4.82 2.40
N THR A 13 2.52 4.26 1.40
CA THR A 13 1.97 3.16 0.59
C THR A 13 1.79 1.89 1.43
N LEU A 14 2.71 1.61 2.34
CA LEU A 14 2.63 0.50 3.29
C LEU A 14 1.49 0.73 4.31
N HIS A 15 1.34 1.95 4.82
CA HIS A 15 0.25 2.29 5.72
C HIS A 15 -1.12 2.12 5.05
N LEU A 16 -1.24 2.55 3.79
CA LEU A 16 -2.42 2.30 2.96
C LEU A 16 -2.66 0.80 2.73
N TYR A 17 -1.60 0.04 2.46
CA TYR A 17 -1.66 -1.41 2.28
C TYR A 17 -2.21 -2.11 3.53
N CYS A 18 -1.75 -1.74 4.73
CA CYS A 18 -2.20 -2.31 5.99
C CYS A 18 -3.67 -2.00 6.32
N ARG A 19 -4.17 -0.81 5.96
CA ARG A 19 -5.57 -0.41 6.26
C ARG A 19 -6.59 -0.90 5.23
N THR A 20 -6.15 -1.18 4.01
CA THR A 20 -7.04 -1.52 2.89
C THR A 20 -7.34 -3.02 2.91
N PRO A 21 -8.61 -3.44 2.89
CA PRO A 21 -8.94 -4.85 2.84
C PRO A 21 -8.51 -5.48 1.52
N PHE A 22 -8.20 -6.78 1.58
CA PHE A 22 -7.82 -7.56 0.40
C PHE A 22 -8.87 -7.45 -0.72
N GLY A 23 -8.42 -7.38 -1.98
CA GLY A 23 -9.28 -7.18 -3.15
C GLY A 23 -9.65 -5.71 -3.42
N LYS A 24 -9.38 -4.77 -2.50
CA LYS A 24 -9.56 -3.32 -2.74
C LYS A 24 -8.27 -2.60 -3.15
N LEU A 25 -7.14 -3.28 -3.26
CA LEU A 25 -5.86 -2.70 -3.67
C LEU A 25 -5.71 -2.60 -5.19
N HIS A 26 -6.62 -1.89 -5.85
CA HIS A 26 -6.62 -1.69 -7.30
C HIS A 26 -6.61 -0.19 -7.65
N LYS A 27 -6.16 0.14 -8.86
CA LYS A 27 -6.00 1.53 -9.34
C LYS A 27 -7.26 2.41 -9.27
N SER A 28 -8.45 1.82 -9.21
CA SER A 28 -9.73 2.54 -9.09
C SER A 28 -10.16 2.78 -7.63
N ASN A 29 -9.41 2.29 -6.65
CA ASN A 29 -9.72 2.57 -5.25
C ASN A 29 -9.47 4.06 -4.97
N PRO A 30 -10.48 4.81 -4.47
CA PRO A 30 -10.33 6.22 -4.15
C PRO A 30 -9.16 6.51 -3.20
N ASP A 31 -8.89 5.64 -2.22
CA ASP A 31 -7.76 5.81 -1.31
C ASP A 31 -6.40 5.72 -2.02
N ILE A 32 -6.27 4.81 -3.00
CA ILE A 32 -5.05 4.68 -3.82
C ILE A 32 -4.90 5.91 -4.71
N ILE A 33 -5.99 6.40 -5.31
CA ILE A 33 -5.97 7.59 -6.16
C ILE A 33 -5.58 8.83 -5.34
N GLN A 34 -6.16 9.00 -4.16
CA GLN A 34 -5.83 10.08 -3.24
C GLN A 34 -4.37 10.04 -2.82
N LEU A 35 -3.88 8.86 -2.39
CA LEU A 35 -2.48 8.72 -2.01
C LEU A 35 -1.56 9.05 -3.20
N ALA A 36 -1.86 8.50 -4.38
CA ALA A 36 -1.06 8.73 -5.58
C ALA A 36 -0.97 10.21 -5.94
N ASN A 37 -2.06 10.97 -5.77
CA ASN A 37 -2.05 12.43 -5.96
C ASN A 37 -1.18 13.14 -4.92
N ILE A 38 -1.19 12.69 -3.65
CA ILE A 38 -0.37 13.28 -2.57
C ILE A 38 1.12 13.06 -2.82
N ILE A 39 1.51 11.86 -3.27
CA ILE A 39 2.91 11.52 -3.55
C ILE A 39 3.34 11.84 -5.00
N HIS A 40 2.48 12.53 -5.78
CA HIS A 40 2.72 12.86 -7.18
C HIS A 40 3.09 11.65 -8.07
N ARG A 41 2.50 10.47 -7.80
CA ARG A 41 2.67 9.24 -8.60
C ARG A 41 1.39 8.87 -9.33
N SER A 42 1.50 7.93 -10.27
CA SER A 42 0.33 7.32 -10.91
C SER A 42 -0.36 6.32 -9.96
N PRO A 43 -1.70 6.31 -9.87
CA PRO A 43 -2.45 5.30 -9.11
C PRO A 43 -2.09 3.86 -9.51
N SER A 44 -1.77 3.62 -10.79
CA SER A 44 -1.30 2.32 -11.27
C SER A 44 0.05 1.93 -10.67
N ALA A 45 0.97 2.89 -10.52
CA ALA A 45 2.28 2.63 -9.93
C ALA A 45 2.16 2.29 -8.44
N VAL A 46 1.29 2.99 -7.71
CA VAL A 46 0.98 2.70 -6.29
C VAL A 46 0.36 1.32 -6.15
N ALA A 47 -0.62 0.97 -6.99
CA ALA A 47 -1.24 -0.36 -6.97
C ALA A 47 -0.22 -1.48 -7.24
N ILE A 48 0.64 -1.33 -8.25
CA ILE A 48 1.72 -2.29 -8.53
C ILE A 48 2.69 -2.40 -7.34
N LYS A 49 3.02 -1.27 -6.71
CA LYS A 49 3.90 -1.26 -5.54
C LYS A 49 3.30 -2.02 -4.36
N THR A 50 2.00 -1.85 -4.10
CA THR A 50 1.30 -2.61 -3.05
C THR A 50 1.28 -4.12 -3.33
N TYR A 51 1.16 -4.52 -4.60
CA TYR A 51 1.26 -5.93 -4.99
C TYR A 51 2.67 -6.51 -4.78
N SER A 52 3.71 -5.72 -5.04
CA SER A 52 5.09 -6.09 -4.72
C SER A 52 5.28 -6.33 -3.22
N PHE A 53 4.62 -5.57 -2.35
CA PHE A 53 4.66 -5.80 -0.91
C PHE A 53 4.00 -7.12 -0.52
N ASN A 54 2.89 -7.50 -1.17
CA ASN A 54 2.23 -8.78 -0.90
C ASN A 54 3.14 -10.00 -1.18
N SER A 55 4.10 -9.87 -2.10
CA SER A 55 5.08 -10.93 -2.38
C SER A 55 6.23 -10.98 -1.37
N ILE A 56 6.56 -9.87 -0.72
CA ILE A 56 7.70 -9.75 0.22
C ILE A 56 7.22 -9.96 1.65
N LEU A 57 6.05 -9.40 1.96
CA LEU A 57 5.32 -9.52 3.20
C LEU A 57 4.07 -10.32 2.89
N PRO A 58 4.12 -11.67 3.00
CA PRO A 58 2.92 -12.49 2.95
C PRO A 58 2.11 -12.23 4.23
N LEU A 59 1.53 -11.03 4.34
CA LEU A 59 0.46 -10.76 5.28
C LEU A 59 -0.73 -11.56 4.76
N THR A 60 -0.90 -12.75 5.30
CA THR A 60 -2.14 -13.51 5.15
C THR A 60 -3.25 -12.66 5.79
N HIS A 61 -3.88 -11.82 4.98
CA HIS A 61 -4.93 -10.88 5.38
C HIS A 61 -6.22 -11.65 5.66
N THR A 62 -6.20 -12.47 6.70
CA THR A 62 -7.40 -13.01 7.33
C THR A 62 -7.96 -11.90 8.21
N ASN A 63 -8.75 -10.97 7.64
CA ASN A 63 -9.68 -10.02 8.30
C ASN A 63 -9.29 -9.33 9.63
N ASN A 64 -8.01 -9.33 10.03
CA ASN A 64 -7.58 -9.02 11.39
C ASN A 64 -6.47 -7.95 11.39
N ALA A 65 -6.63 -6.88 10.61
CA ALA A 65 -5.74 -5.71 10.70
C ALA A 65 -5.70 -5.10 12.13
N HIS A 66 -6.66 -5.44 12.99
CA HIS A 66 -6.68 -5.09 14.41
C HIS A 66 -5.52 -5.70 15.23
N LEU A 67 -4.94 -6.84 14.80
CA LEU A 67 -3.94 -7.55 15.62
C LEU A 67 -2.50 -7.07 15.43
N ILE A 68 -2.21 -6.23 14.44
CA ILE A 68 -0.82 -5.78 14.17
C ILE A 68 -0.44 -4.53 14.98
N PHE A 69 -1.40 -3.71 15.41
CA PHE A 69 -1.13 -2.55 16.26
C PHE A 69 -1.12 -2.84 17.78
N GLN A 70 -1.28 -4.10 18.21
CA GLN A 70 -1.14 -4.50 19.62
C GLN A 70 0.26 -5.04 19.99
N ARG A 71 1.24 -4.95 19.09
CA ARG A 71 2.61 -5.44 19.33
C ARG A 71 3.70 -4.42 19.02
N VAL A 72 3.41 -3.14 19.25
CA VAL A 72 4.40 -2.08 19.47
C VAL A 72 4.11 -1.44 20.82
#